data_AF-A0A8B7TKP3-F1
#
_entry.id   AF-A0A8B7TKP3-F1
#
_cell.length_a   1.000
_cell.length_b   1.000
_cell.length_c   1.000
_cell.angle_alpha   90.00
_cell.angle_beta   90.00
_cell.angle_gamma   90.00
#
_symmetry.space_group_name_H-M   'P 1'
#
loop_
_entity.id
_entity.type
_entity.pdbx_description
1 polymer ?
#
loop_
_entity_poly.entity_id
_entity_poly.type
_entity_poly.pdbx_seq_one_letter_code
_entity_poly.pdbx_strand_id
1 'polypeptide(L)'
;MAKSKNHTTHNQSRKWHRNGIKKPRSQRYESLKGVDPKFLRNMRFAKKHNKKGLKKMQANNAKAVSARAEAIKALVKPKEAKKHRIPKGANRKLERLAFIAH
;
A
#
# COMPACT_ATOMS: atom_id res chain seq x y z
N MET A 1 38.28 -1.05 -59.59
CA MET A 1 37.25 -1.36 -58.57
C MET A 1 36.81 -0.09 -57.89
N ALA A 2 35.50 0.15 -57.78
CA ALA A 2 34.97 1.28 -57.03
C ALA A 2 34.94 0.96 -55.52
N LYS A 3 35.41 1.87 -54.67
CA LYS A 3 35.38 1.70 -53.21
C LYS A 3 33.97 2.01 -52.68
N SER A 4 33.49 1.22 -51.71
CA SER A 4 32.23 1.45 -50.99
C SER A 4 32.50 1.77 -49.51
N LYS A 5 31.47 2.18 -48.77
CA LYS A 5 31.58 2.50 -47.34
C LYS A 5 31.58 1.21 -46.52
N ASN A 6 32.55 1.08 -45.60
CA ASN A 6 32.76 -0.15 -44.83
C ASN A 6 31.81 -0.30 -43.61
N HIS A 7 31.40 0.79 -42.95
CA HIS A 7 30.53 0.73 -41.76
C HIS A 7 29.78 2.05 -41.51
N THR A 8 28.54 1.98 -40.98
CA THR A 8 27.82 3.16 -40.48
C THR A 8 26.75 2.84 -39.44
N THR A 9 26.73 3.61 -38.35
CA THR A 9 25.63 3.65 -37.37
C THR A 9 24.63 4.78 -37.68
N HIS A 10 24.76 5.42 -38.86
CA HIS A 10 23.84 6.48 -39.28
C HIS A 10 22.41 5.93 -39.36
N ASN A 11 21.45 6.71 -38.87
CA ASN A 11 20.03 6.37 -38.78
C ASN A 11 19.65 5.21 -37.82
N GLN A 12 20.60 4.53 -37.15
CA GLN A 12 20.26 3.46 -36.21
C GLN A 12 19.51 4.01 -34.99
N SER A 13 20.05 5.07 -34.37
CA SER A 13 19.41 5.73 -33.23
C SER A 13 18.00 6.23 -33.57
N ARG A 14 17.81 6.86 -34.74
CA ARG A 14 16.48 7.32 -35.18
C ARG A 14 15.46 6.18 -35.28
N LYS A 15 15.87 5.01 -35.79
CA LYS A 15 15.00 3.82 -35.87
C LYS A 15 14.64 3.29 -34.47
N TRP A 16 15.60 3.20 -33.55
CA TRP A 16 15.33 2.75 -32.17
C TRP A 16 14.35 3.68 -31.44
N HIS A 17 14.46 4.99 -31.68
CA HIS A 17 13.60 5.98 -31.04
C HIS A 17 12.23 6.17 -31.73
N ARG A 18 12.04 5.69 -32.97
CA ARG A 18 10.74 5.78 -33.67
C ARG A 18 9.59 5.18 -32.84
N ASN A 19 9.84 4.05 -32.18
CA ASN A 19 8.88 3.38 -31.29
C ASN A 19 9.20 3.61 -29.80
N GLY A 20 10.27 4.34 -29.51
CA GLY A 20 10.83 4.55 -28.18
C GLY A 20 11.52 3.30 -27.61
N ILE A 21 12.66 3.51 -26.94
CA ILE A 21 13.36 2.45 -26.22
C ILE A 21 12.63 2.22 -24.89
N LYS A 22 11.82 1.17 -24.82
CA LYS A 22 11.04 0.84 -23.62
C LYS A 22 11.91 0.16 -22.57
N LYS A 23 11.79 0.59 -21.32
CA LYS A 23 12.37 -0.11 -20.17
C LYS A 23 11.66 -1.45 -19.95
N PRO A 24 12.33 -2.47 -19.40
CA PRO A 24 11.66 -3.71 -19.01
C PRO A 24 10.54 -3.41 -18.00
N ARG A 25 9.45 -4.17 -18.09
CA ARG A 25 8.32 -4.02 -17.16
C ARG A 25 8.72 -4.56 -15.78
N SER A 26 8.66 -3.72 -14.76
CA SER A 26 8.77 -4.17 -13.38
C SER A 26 7.46 -4.84 -12.93
N GLN A 27 7.56 -5.97 -12.22
CA GLN A 27 6.43 -6.72 -11.68
C GLN A 27 6.56 -6.79 -10.17
N ARG A 28 5.44 -6.70 -9.43
CA ARG A 28 5.43 -6.74 -7.95
C ARG A 28 6.09 -8.00 -7.39
N TYR A 29 5.90 -9.14 -8.05
CA TYR A 29 6.47 -10.43 -7.65
C TYR A 29 7.24 -11.01 -8.84
N GLU A 30 8.56 -11.07 -8.71
CA GLU A 30 9.45 -11.67 -9.70
C GLU A 30 9.61 -13.19 -9.52
N SER A 31 10.21 -13.84 -10.52
CA SER A 31 10.49 -15.28 -10.44
C SER A 31 11.63 -15.57 -9.47
N LEU A 32 11.56 -16.70 -8.77
CA LEU A 32 12.65 -17.18 -7.89
C LEU A 32 13.65 -18.08 -8.62
N LYS A 33 13.81 -17.92 -9.95
CA LYS A 33 14.78 -18.69 -10.74
C LYS A 33 16.20 -18.23 -10.39
N GLY A 34 17.10 -19.18 -10.14
CA GLY A 34 18.50 -18.89 -9.77
C GLY A 34 18.73 -18.69 -8.26
N VAL A 35 17.70 -18.78 -7.43
CA VAL A 35 17.83 -18.78 -5.97
C VAL A 35 18.36 -20.15 -5.49
N ASP A 36 19.14 -20.14 -4.40
CA ASP A 36 19.73 -21.35 -3.80
C ASP A 36 18.71 -22.51 -3.65
N PRO A 37 18.98 -23.69 -4.25
CA PRO A 37 18.10 -24.84 -4.16
C PRO A 37 17.82 -25.30 -2.72
N LYS A 38 18.78 -25.20 -1.79
CA LYS A 38 18.60 -25.61 -0.39
C LYS A 38 17.58 -24.72 0.30
N PHE A 39 17.69 -23.41 0.12
CA PHE A 39 16.71 -22.42 0.58
C PHE A 39 15.33 -22.66 -0.05
N LEU A 40 15.26 -22.84 -1.38
CA LEU A 40 13.99 -23.06 -2.08
C LEU A 40 13.27 -24.32 -1.57
N ARG A 41 14.02 -25.38 -1.28
CA ARG A 41 13.46 -26.63 -0.75
C ARG A 41 12.81 -26.40 0.62
N ASN A 42 13.49 -25.70 1.53
CA ASN A 42 12.93 -25.34 2.84
C ASN A 42 11.69 -24.44 2.71
N MET A 43 11.75 -23.37 1.90
CA MET A 43 10.62 -22.47 1.69
C MET A 43 9.40 -23.20 1.12
N ARG A 44 9.60 -24.17 0.21
CA ARG A 44 8.52 -25.02 -0.32
C ARG A 44 7.89 -25.88 0.78
N PHE A 45 8.69 -26.49 1.65
CA PHE A 45 8.18 -27.26 2.78
C PHE A 45 7.40 -26.39 3.77
N ALA A 46 7.89 -25.19 4.11
CA ALA A 46 7.17 -24.25 4.97
C ALA A 46 5.80 -23.90 4.37
N LYS A 47 5.76 -23.52 3.08
CA LYS A 47 4.51 -23.21 2.36
C LYS A 47 3.56 -24.42 2.30
N LYS A 48 4.08 -25.64 2.13
CA LYS A 48 3.30 -26.89 2.11
C LYS A 48 2.54 -27.13 3.42
N HIS A 49 3.17 -26.85 4.56
CA HIS A 49 2.61 -27.18 5.87
C HIS A 49 1.87 -26.02 6.59
N ASN A 50 1.74 -24.84 5.96
CA ASN A 50 1.03 -23.69 6.52
C ASN A 50 -0.43 -24.00 6.95
N LYS A 51 -1.10 -24.97 6.30
CA LYS A 51 -2.48 -25.36 6.64
C LYS A 51 -2.61 -25.93 8.06
N LYS A 52 -1.53 -26.50 8.64
CA LYS A 52 -1.53 -27.10 9.99
C LYS A 52 -1.83 -26.06 11.09
N GLY A 53 -1.40 -24.81 10.90
CA GLY A 53 -1.55 -23.72 11.88
C GLY A 53 -2.84 -22.91 11.73
N LEU A 54 -3.68 -23.21 10.74
CA LEU A 54 -4.75 -22.31 10.31
C LEU A 54 -5.78 -22.01 11.42
N LYS A 55 -6.20 -23.03 12.17
CA LYS A 55 -7.18 -22.86 13.28
C LYS A 55 -6.66 -21.95 14.39
N LYS A 56 -5.37 -22.10 14.74
CA LYS A 56 -4.71 -21.27 15.77
C LYS A 56 -4.61 -19.81 15.30
N MET A 57 -4.26 -19.61 14.03
CA MET A 57 -4.19 -18.29 13.41
C MET A 57 -5.57 -17.61 13.36
N GLN A 58 -6.61 -18.32 12.93
CA GLN A 58 -7.98 -17.78 12.90
C GLN A 58 -8.46 -17.36 14.28
N ALA A 59 -8.27 -18.21 15.30
CA ALA A 59 -8.66 -17.90 16.67
C ALA A 59 -7.91 -16.67 17.21
N ASN A 60 -6.60 -16.57 16.94
CA ASN A 60 -5.80 -15.41 17.36
C ASN A 60 -6.25 -14.13 16.64
N ASN A 61 -6.48 -14.19 15.33
CA ASN A 61 -6.96 -13.06 14.55
C ASN A 61 -8.35 -12.60 15.02
N ALA A 62 -9.27 -13.52 15.29
CA ALA A 62 -10.60 -13.19 15.82
C ALA A 62 -10.49 -12.47 17.17
N LYS A 63 -9.62 -12.94 18.06
CA LYS A 63 -9.33 -12.28 19.35
C LYS A 63 -8.75 -10.87 19.15
N ALA A 64 -7.85 -10.69 18.18
CA ALA A 64 -7.27 -9.39 17.87
C ALA A 64 -8.32 -8.42 17.30
N VAL A 65 -9.23 -8.90 16.43
CA VAL A 65 -10.32 -8.12 15.87
C VAL A 65 -11.31 -7.70 16.95
N SER A 66 -11.70 -8.61 17.87
CA SER A 66 -12.61 -8.28 18.96
C SER A 66 -12.00 -7.26 19.92
N ALA A 67 -10.72 -7.42 20.29
CA ALA A 67 -10.01 -6.44 21.12
C ALA A 67 -9.96 -5.05 20.47
N ARG A 68 -9.72 -4.97 19.15
CA ARG A 68 -9.77 -3.71 18.41
C ARG A 68 -11.17 -3.12 18.39
N ALA A 69 -12.21 -3.93 18.21
CA ALA A 69 -13.59 -3.46 18.23
C ALA A 69 -13.98 -2.88 19.60
N GLU A 70 -13.61 -3.53 20.70
CA GLU A 70 -13.83 -3.02 22.05
C GLU A 70 -13.04 -1.71 22.30
N ALA A 71 -11.80 -1.61 21.83
CA ALA A 71 -11.02 -0.38 21.93
C ALA A 71 -11.66 0.79 21.16
N ILE A 72 -12.14 0.54 19.94
CA ILE A 72 -12.87 1.53 19.15
C ILE A 72 -14.17 1.92 19.85
N LYS A 73 -14.93 0.95 20.37
CA LYS A 73 -16.15 1.19 21.13
C LYS A 73 -15.90 2.01 22.40
N ALA A 74 -14.80 1.77 23.10
CA ALA A 74 -14.40 2.55 24.27
C ALA A 74 -13.98 3.98 23.91
N LEU A 75 -13.37 4.19 22.74
CA LEU A 75 -13.05 5.53 22.22
C LEU A 75 -14.31 6.29 21.78
N VAL A 76 -15.25 5.61 21.12
CA VAL A 76 -16.50 6.19 20.62
C VAL A 76 -17.52 6.41 21.73
N LYS A 77 -17.50 5.59 22.80
CA LYS A 77 -18.28 5.89 24.01
C LYS A 77 -17.86 7.26 24.51
N PRO A 78 -18.75 8.27 24.55
CA PRO A 78 -18.43 9.48 25.24
C PRO A 78 -18.14 9.08 26.69
N LYS A 79 -16.90 9.28 27.15
CA LYS A 79 -16.66 9.41 28.58
C LYS A 79 -17.73 10.40 29.05
N GLU A 80 -18.46 10.05 30.11
CA GLU A 80 -19.33 10.99 30.81
C GLU A 80 -18.44 12.11 31.39
N ALA A 81 -17.91 12.94 30.50
CA ALA A 81 -17.35 14.21 30.84
C ALA A 81 -18.54 14.98 31.35
N LYS A 82 -18.51 15.30 32.65
CA LYS A 82 -19.26 16.38 33.28
C LYS A 82 -19.58 17.38 32.19
N LYS A 83 -20.86 17.50 31.79
CA LYS A 83 -21.28 18.51 30.82
C LYS A 83 -20.60 19.80 31.30
N HIS A 84 -19.60 20.30 30.58
CA HIS A 84 -19.16 21.66 30.84
C HIS A 84 -20.43 22.47 30.65
N ARG A 85 -20.90 23.06 31.74
CA ARG A 85 -22.01 23.98 31.72
C ARG A 85 -21.52 25.10 30.81
N ILE A 86 -21.88 25.03 29.53
CA ILE A 86 -21.60 26.11 28.59
C ILE A 86 -22.23 27.33 29.25
N PRO A 87 -21.46 28.38 29.61
CA PRO A 87 -22.07 29.61 30.06
C PRO A 87 -22.96 30.06 28.90
N LYS A 88 -24.28 30.05 29.13
CA LYS A 88 -25.24 30.47 28.11
C LYS A 88 -24.91 31.92 27.75
N GLY A 89 -24.40 32.15 26.54
CA GLY A 89 -24.31 33.52 26.02
C GLY A 89 -23.16 33.78 25.07
N ALA A 90 -23.23 33.23 23.85
CA ALA A 90 -22.76 33.97 22.69
C ALA A 90 -23.99 34.30 21.84
N ASN A 91 -24.22 35.59 21.58
CA ASN A 91 -25.38 36.05 20.83
C ASN A 91 -25.35 35.44 19.41
N ARG A 92 -26.33 34.57 19.09
CA ARG A 92 -26.50 33.92 17.77
C ARG A 92 -26.39 34.86 16.56
N LYS A 93 -26.66 36.17 16.76
CA LYS A 93 -26.46 37.21 15.73
C LYS A 93 -25.00 37.40 15.37
N LEU A 94 -24.09 37.43 16.35
CA LEU A 94 -22.65 37.60 16.13
C LEU A 94 -22.05 36.38 15.43
N GLU A 95 -22.46 35.18 15.81
CA GLU A 95 -22.02 33.95 15.12
C GLU A 95 -22.52 33.90 13.67
N ARG A 96 -23.75 34.34 13.41
CA ARG A 96 -24.30 34.42 12.05
C ARG A 96 -23.57 35.44 11.19
N LEU A 97 -23.22 36.60 11.75
CA LEU A 97 -22.43 37.61 11.05
C LEU A 97 -21.00 37.12 10.75
N ALA A 98 -20.37 36.41 11.68
CA ALA A 98 -19.06 35.80 11.46
C ALA A 98 -19.08 34.71 10.36
N PHE A 99 -20.17 33.93 10.28
CA PHE A 99 -20.34 32.91 9.24
C PHE A 99 -20.60 33.51 7.84
N ILE A 100 -21.26 34.66 7.77
CA ILE A 100 -21.50 35.36 6.50
C ILE A 100 -20.23 36.06 5.99
N ALA A 101 -19.30 36.38 6.88
CA ALA A 101 -18.07 37.11 6.57
C ALA A 101 -16.88 36.23 6.16
N HIS A 102 -16.96 34.91 6.32
CA HIS A 102 -15.95 33.94 5.84
C HIS A 102 -16.33 33.44 4.44
#